data_AF-X1F220-F1
#
_entry.id   AF-X1F220-F1
#
_cell.length_a   1.000
_cell.length_b   1.000
_cell.length_c   1.000
_cell.angle_alpha   90.00
_cell.angle_beta   90.00
_cell.angle_gamma   90.00
#
_symmetry.space_group_name_H-M   'P 1'
#
loop_
_entity.id
_entity.type
_entity.pdbx_description
1 polymer ?
#
loop_
_entity_poly.entity_id
_entity_poly.type
_entity_poly.pdbx_seq_one_letter_code
_entity_poly.pdbx_strand_id
1 'polypeptide(L)'
;EISKILNLNPKISSRIFEEKNNINPEQELDLIHKHKINVLITEDTLYPENLKTIHYPPPVLYFRGTIVEADKNSISIVGSRKATYYGKMVAEKLSKDLALAGLTIISGMARGIDTAAHKGALS
;
A
#
# COMPACT_ATOMS: atom_id res chain seq x y z
N GLU A 1 -25.75 10.92 -5.43
CA GLU A 1 -24.82 11.80 -4.70
C GLU A 1 -23.37 11.32 -4.74
N ILE A 2 -23.06 10.07 -4.39
CA ILE A 2 -21.67 9.53 -4.43
C ILE A 2 -21.06 9.51 -5.85
N SER A 3 -21.86 9.22 -6.89
CA SER A 3 -21.39 9.19 -8.29
C SER A 3 -20.82 10.52 -8.79
N LYS A 4 -21.39 11.65 -8.34
CA LYS A 4 -20.90 13.00 -8.69
C LYS A 4 -19.67 13.39 -7.88
N ILE A 5 -19.61 12.98 -6.61
CA ILE A 5 -18.48 13.29 -5.70
C ILE A 5 -17.22 12.51 -6.11
N LEU A 6 -17.37 11.23 -6.49
CA LEU A 6 -16.26 10.35 -6.84
C LEU A 6 -16.03 10.21 -8.36
N ASN A 7 -16.76 10.99 -9.17
CA ASN A 7 -16.74 10.94 -10.63
C ASN A 7 -16.87 9.52 -11.20
N LEU A 8 -17.76 8.70 -10.61
CA LEU A 8 -17.92 7.29 -10.94
C LEU A 8 -18.94 7.09 -12.06
N ASN A 9 -18.68 6.11 -12.92
CA ASN A 9 -19.65 5.65 -13.91
C ASN A 9 -20.95 5.20 -13.19
N PRO A 10 -22.14 5.56 -13.70
CA PRO A 10 -23.42 5.16 -13.13
C PRO A 10 -23.52 3.66 -12.79
N LYS A 11 -23.02 2.79 -13.66
CA LYS A 11 -23.02 1.33 -13.45
C LYS A 11 -22.21 0.91 -12.21
N ILE A 12 -21.06 1.54 -11.99
CA ILE A 12 -20.22 1.26 -10.81
C ILE A 12 -20.93 1.78 -9.55
N SER A 13 -21.54 2.97 -9.63
CA SER A 13 -22.25 3.53 -8.48
C SER A 13 -23.43 2.66 -8.02
N SER A 14 -24.25 2.15 -8.95
CA SER A 14 -25.36 1.25 -8.61
C SER A 14 -24.86 -0.02 -7.94
N ARG A 15 -23.77 -0.61 -8.45
CA ARG A 15 -23.18 -1.81 -7.87
C ARG A 15 -22.67 -1.57 -6.44
N ILE A 16 -22.05 -0.43 -6.16
CA ILE A 16 -21.61 -0.07 -4.80
C ILE A 16 -22.82 -0.01 -3.85
N PHE A 17 -23.95 0.57 -4.28
CA PHE A 17 -25.16 0.64 -3.45
C PHE A 17 -25.80 -0.74 -3.23
N GLU A 18 -25.82 -1.58 -4.25
CA GLU A 18 -26.33 -2.96 -4.14
C GLU A 18 -25.48 -3.78 -3.15
N GLU A 19 -24.15 -3.71 -3.30
CA GLU A 19 -23.23 -4.45 -2.42
C GLU A 19 -23.21 -3.91 -0.99
N LYS A 20 -23.51 -2.63 -0.77
CA LYS A 20 -23.56 -2.04 0.58
C LYS A 20 -24.43 -2.85 1.53
N ASN A 21 -25.56 -3.38 1.05
CA ASN A 21 -26.48 -4.19 1.86
C ASN A 21 -25.98 -5.61 2.11
N ASN A 22 -24.98 -6.08 1.36
CA ASN A 22 -24.38 -7.40 1.51
C ASN A 22 -23.12 -7.39 2.40
N ILE A 23 -22.61 -6.21 2.76
CA ILE A 23 -21.44 -6.08 3.62
C ILE A 23 -21.87 -6.34 5.08
N ASN A 24 -21.21 -7.29 5.73
CA ASN A 24 -21.35 -7.54 7.16
C ASN A 24 -20.11 -7.00 7.90
N PRO A 25 -20.21 -5.85 8.59
CA PRO A 25 -19.08 -5.25 9.31
C PRO A 25 -18.53 -6.13 10.43
N GLU A 26 -19.38 -6.92 11.11
CA GLU A 26 -18.94 -7.79 12.20
C GLU A 26 -18.04 -8.91 11.68
N GLN A 27 -18.38 -9.50 10.53
CA GLN A 27 -17.53 -10.51 9.88
C GLN A 27 -16.18 -9.93 9.47
N GLU A 28 -16.14 -8.68 8.99
CA GLU A 28 -14.88 -8.03 8.64
C GLU A 28 -14.02 -7.78 9.89
N LEU A 29 -14.63 -7.32 11.00
CA LEU A 29 -13.94 -7.15 12.29
C LEU A 29 -13.38 -8.48 12.82
N ASP A 30 -14.12 -9.57 12.70
CA ASP A 30 -13.65 -10.90 13.06
C ASP A 30 -12.43 -11.31 12.22
N LEU A 31 -12.43 -11.03 10.90
CA LEU A 31 -11.29 -11.29 10.02
C LEU A 31 -10.09 -10.44 10.40
N ILE A 32 -10.28 -9.15 10.69
CA ILE A 32 -9.23 -8.23 11.13
C ILE A 32 -8.56 -8.77 12.40
N HIS A 33 -9.35 -9.13 13.42
CA HIS A 33 -8.85 -9.70 14.66
C HIS A 33 -8.13 -11.04 14.43
N LYS A 34 -8.77 -11.97 13.70
CA LYS A 34 -8.22 -13.29 13.39
C LYS A 34 -6.89 -13.22 12.67
N HIS A 35 -6.75 -12.29 11.73
CA HIS A 35 -5.54 -12.13 10.92
C HIS A 35 -4.53 -11.12 11.48
N LYS A 36 -4.78 -10.57 12.68
CA LYS A 36 -3.92 -9.57 13.33
C LYS A 36 -3.57 -8.42 12.38
N ILE A 37 -4.62 -7.89 11.74
CA ILE A 37 -4.53 -6.74 10.84
C ILE A 37 -4.82 -5.50 11.66
N ASN A 38 -4.04 -4.45 11.43
CA ASN A 38 -4.30 -3.13 11.95
C ASN A 38 -5.03 -2.32 10.89
N VAL A 39 -5.86 -1.38 11.33
CA VAL A 39 -6.66 -0.52 10.45
C VAL A 39 -6.35 0.92 10.79
N LEU A 40 -6.13 1.73 9.75
CA LEU A 40 -6.03 3.19 9.86
C LEU A 40 -7.13 3.84 9.03
N ILE A 41 -7.62 4.97 9.50
CA ILE A 41 -8.43 5.92 8.75
C ILE A 41 -7.62 7.19 8.46
N THR A 42 -8.09 8.02 7.52
CA THR A 42 -7.37 9.23 7.05
C THR A 42 -7.09 10.26 8.15
N GLU A 43 -7.83 10.20 9.24
CA GLU A 43 -7.72 11.07 10.42
C GLU A 43 -6.66 10.59 11.42
N ASP A 44 -6.21 9.34 11.31
CA ASP A 44 -5.22 8.78 12.24
C ASP A 44 -3.85 9.43 12.04
N THR A 45 -3.16 9.71 13.15
CA THR A 45 -1.81 10.32 13.12
C THR A 45 -0.74 9.43 12.50
N LEU A 46 -0.99 8.12 12.40
CA LEU A 46 -0.11 7.15 11.76
C LEU A 46 -0.40 6.98 10.26
N TYR A 47 -1.45 7.61 9.72
CA TYR A 47 -1.75 7.53 8.30
C TYR A 47 -0.62 8.21 7.49
N PRO A 48 -0.07 7.57 6.44
CA PRO A 48 1.06 8.13 5.71
C PRO A 48 0.71 9.47 5.03
N GLU A 49 1.41 10.55 5.38
CA GLU A 49 1.16 11.90 4.85
C GLU A 49 1.27 11.94 3.31
N ASN A 50 2.29 11.30 2.74
CA ASN A 50 2.47 11.22 1.28
C ASN A 50 1.26 10.56 0.58
N LEU A 51 0.60 9.61 1.25
CA LEU A 51 -0.60 8.95 0.72
C LEU A 51 -1.84 9.83 0.90
N LYS A 52 -1.91 10.60 1.99
CA LYS A 52 -3.01 11.53 2.30
C LYS A 52 -3.13 12.66 1.26
N THR A 53 -2.02 13.03 0.63
CA THR A 53 -1.98 14.14 -0.35
C THR A 53 -2.36 13.77 -1.79
N ILE A 54 -2.62 12.50 -2.10
CA ILE A 54 -3.02 12.10 -3.45
C ILE A 54 -4.47 12.54 -3.75
N HIS A 55 -4.87 12.52 -5.02
CA HIS A 55 -6.21 13.00 -5.44
C HIS A 55 -7.39 12.27 -4.77
N TYR A 56 -7.25 10.96 -4.54
CA TYR A 56 -8.25 10.14 -3.86
C TYR A 56 -7.55 9.24 -2.81
N PRO A 57 -7.23 9.78 -1.62
CA PRO A 57 -6.57 8.98 -0.59
C PRO A 57 -7.52 7.85 -0.13
N PRO A 58 -7.02 6.62 0.08
CA PRO A 58 -7.83 5.53 0.60
C PRO A 58 -8.41 5.88 1.97
N PRO A 59 -9.75 5.85 2.17
CA PRO A 59 -10.36 6.23 3.45
C PRO A 59 -10.03 5.25 4.59
N VAL A 60 -9.72 4.00 4.24
CA VAL A 60 -9.33 2.95 5.17
C VAL A 60 -8.08 2.25 4.62
N LEU A 61 -7.07 2.09 5.47
CA LEU A 61 -5.84 1.37 5.15
C LEU A 61 -5.67 0.19 6.11
N TYR A 62 -5.67 -1.02 5.54
CA TYR A 62 -5.35 -2.24 6.27
C TYR A 62 -3.85 -2.51 6.18
N PHE A 63 -3.21 -2.79 7.31
CA PHE A 63 -1.78 -3.11 7.32
C PHE A 63 -1.43 -4.20 8.32
N ARG A 64 -0.30 -4.87 8.07
CA ARG A 64 0.31 -5.82 9.01
C ARG A 64 1.76 -5.45 9.20
N GLY A 65 2.21 -5.45 10.45
CA GLY A 65 3.54 -4.99 10.84
C GLY A 65 3.46 -3.72 11.67
N THR A 66 4.54 -2.94 11.65
CA THR A 66 4.66 -1.69 12.40
C THR A 66 4.97 -0.57 11.43
N ILE A 67 4.30 0.57 11.59
CA ILE A 67 4.64 1.82 10.90
C ILE A 67 5.51 2.62 11.87
N VAL A 68 6.65 3.11 11.39
CA VAL A 68 7.61 3.87 12.18
C VAL A 68 7.79 5.27 11.60
N GLU A 69 8.31 6.19 12.40
CA GLU A 69 8.52 7.59 11.98
C GLU A 69 9.40 7.72 10.72
N ALA A 70 10.37 6.82 10.56
CA ALA A 70 11.24 6.76 9.39
C ALA A 70 10.48 6.50 8.07
N ASP A 71 9.30 5.86 8.13
CA ASP A 71 8.50 5.54 6.94
C ASP A 71 7.96 6.78 6.22
N LYS A 72 7.98 7.94 6.87
CA LYS A 72 7.69 9.23 6.22
C LYS A 72 8.69 9.54 5.11
N ASN A 73 9.95 9.09 5.27
CA ASN A 73 11.02 9.23 4.30
C ASN A 73 11.11 7.95 3.45
N SER A 74 10.12 7.75 2.60
CA SER A 74 10.02 6.56 1.75
C SER A 74 10.35 6.83 0.29
N ILE A 75 10.87 5.82 -0.40
CA ILE A 75 11.06 5.84 -1.86
C ILE A 75 10.51 4.57 -2.50
N SER A 76 9.85 4.76 -3.63
CA SER A 76 9.28 3.67 -4.46
C SER A 76 10.34 3.11 -5.42
N ILE A 77 10.51 1.79 -5.42
CA ILE A 77 11.31 1.08 -6.44
C ILE A 77 10.42 0.07 -7.14
N VAL A 78 10.19 0.31 -8.44
CA VAL A 78 9.30 -0.49 -9.28
C VAL A 78 9.98 -0.89 -10.58
N GLY A 79 9.52 -1.97 -11.21
CA GLY A 79 9.99 -2.31 -12.55
C GLY A 79 9.48 -3.64 -13.09
N SER A 80 10.22 -4.20 -14.05
CA SER A 80 9.78 -5.37 -14.81
C SER A 80 9.58 -6.62 -13.94
N ARG A 81 8.45 -7.32 -14.17
CA ARG A 81 8.18 -8.65 -13.61
C ARG A 81 9.10 -9.74 -14.14
N LYS A 82 9.68 -9.53 -15.33
CA LYS A 82 10.65 -10.39 -16.00
C LYS A 82 12.00 -9.67 -16.10
N ALA A 83 12.49 -9.17 -14.97
CA ALA A 83 13.78 -8.48 -14.90
C ALA A 83 14.95 -9.43 -15.25
N THR A 84 15.94 -8.89 -15.96
CA THR A 84 17.22 -9.56 -16.19
C THR A 84 17.98 -9.77 -14.88
N TYR A 85 18.99 -10.64 -14.90
CA TYR A 85 19.86 -10.82 -13.75
C TYR A 85 20.51 -9.50 -13.30
N TYR A 86 21.06 -8.73 -14.26
CA TYR A 86 21.63 -7.42 -14.00
C TYR A 86 20.62 -6.45 -13.38
N GLY A 87 19.40 -6.37 -13.93
CA GLY A 87 18.37 -5.48 -13.40
C GLY A 87 18.00 -5.79 -11.95
N LYS A 88 17.95 -7.09 -11.59
CA LYS A 88 17.73 -7.51 -10.20
C LYS A 88 18.89 -7.11 -9.30
N MET A 89 20.14 -7.34 -9.72
CA MET A 89 21.31 -6.94 -8.93
C MET A 89 21.34 -5.43 -8.68
N VAL A 90 21.04 -4.62 -9.70
CA VAL A 90 20.99 -3.15 -9.56
C VAL A 90 19.88 -2.74 -8.60
N ALA A 91 18.67 -3.29 -8.74
CA ALA A 91 17.56 -2.98 -7.84
C ALA A 91 17.86 -3.36 -6.39
N GLU A 92 18.46 -4.53 -6.17
CA GLU A 92 18.86 -5.01 -4.84
C GLU A 92 19.93 -4.09 -4.23
N LYS A 93 21.00 -3.79 -4.97
CA LYS A 93 22.07 -2.89 -4.50
C LYS A 93 21.55 -1.50 -4.19
N LEU A 94 20.78 -0.91 -5.10
CA LEU A 94 20.22 0.43 -4.91
C LEU A 94 19.30 0.49 -3.68
N SER A 95 18.45 -0.51 -3.51
CA SER A 95 17.54 -0.58 -2.35
C SER A 95 18.30 -0.71 -1.04
N LYS A 96 19.38 -1.51 -1.03
CA LYS A 96 20.27 -1.63 0.12
C LYS A 96 20.92 -0.29 0.47
N ASP A 97 21.52 0.36 -0.50
CA ASP A 97 22.23 1.63 -0.30
C ASP A 97 21.27 2.72 0.23
N LEU A 98 20.03 2.77 -0.29
CA LEU A 98 18.99 3.71 0.16
C LEU A 98 18.43 3.37 1.54
N ALA A 99 18.22 2.09 1.85
CA ALA A 99 17.78 1.66 3.18
C ALA A 99 18.84 1.98 4.25
N LEU A 100 20.13 1.74 3.95
CA LEU A 100 21.24 2.13 4.83
C LEU A 100 21.36 3.64 5.02
N ALA A 101 20.92 4.43 4.03
CA ALA A 101 20.82 5.88 4.13
C ALA A 101 19.57 6.35 4.91
N GLY A 102 18.75 5.42 5.42
CA GLY A 102 17.58 5.73 6.25
C GLY A 102 16.27 5.94 5.48
N LEU A 103 16.19 5.56 4.20
CA LEU A 103 14.93 5.60 3.45
C LEU A 103 14.17 4.27 3.53
N THR A 104 12.86 4.33 3.76
CA THR A 104 11.98 3.17 3.67
C THR A 104 11.72 2.82 2.20
N ILE A 105 11.97 1.57 1.80
CA ILE A 105 11.72 1.09 0.44
C ILE A 105 10.28 0.59 0.30
N ILE A 106 9.51 1.21 -0.60
CA ILE A 106 8.14 0.81 -0.94
C ILE A 106 8.15 0.12 -2.31
N SER A 107 7.44 -1.01 -2.42
CA SER A 107 7.24 -1.70 -3.70
C SER A 107 5.98 -2.57 -3.69
N GLY A 108 5.60 -3.15 -4.83
CA GLY A 108 4.32 -3.84 -5.04
C GLY A 108 4.34 -5.35 -4.78
N MET A 109 5.39 -5.88 -4.15
CA MET A 109 5.61 -7.32 -3.91
C MET A 109 5.54 -8.21 -5.18
N ALA A 110 5.64 -7.65 -6.37
CA ALA A 110 5.63 -8.43 -7.60
C ALA A 110 6.94 -9.24 -7.76
N ARG A 111 6.90 -10.28 -8.60
CA ARG A 111 8.14 -10.93 -9.08
C ARG A 111 9.01 -9.89 -9.80
N GLY A 112 10.33 -10.12 -9.84
CA GLY A 112 11.26 -9.27 -10.59
C GLY A 112 11.84 -8.15 -9.74
N ILE A 113 11.72 -6.90 -10.21
CA ILE A 113 12.34 -5.73 -9.55
C ILE A 113 11.80 -5.54 -8.12
N ASP A 114 10.49 -5.59 -7.89
CA ASP A 114 9.91 -5.39 -6.56
C ASP A 114 10.45 -6.38 -5.52
N THR A 115 10.55 -7.66 -5.89
CA THR A 115 11.16 -8.69 -5.03
C THR A 115 12.62 -8.37 -4.70
N ALA A 116 13.41 -7.95 -5.69
CA ALA A 116 14.82 -7.61 -5.48
C ALA A 116 14.97 -6.36 -4.61
N ALA A 117 14.07 -5.39 -4.77
CA ALA A 117 14.07 -4.18 -3.97
C ALA A 117 13.80 -4.46 -2.49
N HIS A 118 12.76 -5.25 -2.20
CA HIS A 118 12.48 -5.68 -0.83
C HIS A 118 13.62 -6.49 -0.21
N LYS A 119 14.29 -7.36 -0.99
CA LYS A 119 15.47 -8.10 -0.50
C LYS A 119 16.62 -7.17 -0.15
N GLY A 120 16.92 -6.21 -1.02
CA GLY A 120 18.00 -5.24 -0.79
C GLY A 120 17.75 -4.40 0.45
N ALA A 121 16.51 -3.98 0.67
CA ALA A 121 16.12 -3.19 1.84
C ALA A 121 16.28 -3.91 3.19
N LEU A 122 16.28 -5.25 3.19
CA LEU A 122 16.40 -6.08 4.39
C LEU A 122 17.82 -6.62 4.63
N SER A 123 18.78 -6.30 3.76
CA SER A 123 20.13 -6.89 3.72
C SER A 123 21.23 -5.93 4.15
#